data_AF-A0A428NSG0-F1
#
_entry.id   AF-A0A428NSG0-F1
#
_cell.length_a   1.000
_cell.length_b   1.000
_cell.length_c   1.000
_cell.angle_alpha   90.00
_cell.angle_beta   90.00
_cell.angle_gamma   90.00
#
_symmetry.space_group_name_H-M   'P 1'
#
loop_
_entity.id
_entity.type
_entity.pdbx_description
1 polymer ?
#
loop_
_entity_poly.entity_id
_entity_poly.type
_entity_poly.pdbx_seq_one_letter_code
_entity_poly.pdbx_strand_id
1 'polypeptide(L)'
;MTQKIVERPLKGKLAIVTGAFRGIGAAITKNLAAKGAHVLGVYTSESSTKPAQEMIAQLSQQHGLKIVAVQADLNSSEEAASRMIETAKSQFSDSNGNLVINILVNNAGVGGDYALGEVPVTEFHRIYAVNVPAPIMVT
;
A
#
# COMPACT_ATOMS: atom_id res chain seq x y z
N MET A 1 22.06 -22.66 22.33
CA MET A 1 20.89 -21.91 21.82
C MET A 1 21.13 -21.64 20.35
N THR A 2 20.47 -22.38 19.46
CA THR A 2 20.58 -22.17 18.02
C THR A 2 19.79 -20.91 17.68
N GLN A 3 20.49 -19.83 17.28
CA GLN A 3 19.83 -18.65 16.70
C GLN A 3 19.05 -19.14 15.47
N LYS A 4 17.72 -19.10 15.55
CA LYS A 4 16.86 -19.40 14.41
C LYS A 4 17.17 -18.32 13.36
N ILE A 5 17.78 -18.71 12.23
CA ILE A 5 17.99 -17.79 11.11
C ILE A 5 16.62 -17.31 10.67
N VAL A 6 16.34 -16.02 10.84
CA VAL A 6 15.10 -15.42 10.34
C VAL A 6 15.29 -15.23 8.84
N GLU A 7 14.75 -16.17 8.06
CA GLU A 7 14.75 -16.07 6.60
C GLU A 7 14.03 -14.80 6.15
N ARG A 8 14.66 -14.06 5.23
CA ARG A 8 14.10 -12.86 4.59
C ARG A 8 13.85 -13.15 3.10
N PRO A 9 12.83 -13.96 2.76
CA PRO A 9 12.62 -14.43 1.39
C PRO A 9 12.28 -13.31 0.39
N LEU A 10 11.89 -12.14 0.87
CA LEU A 10 11.56 -10.97 0.05
C LEU A 10 12.67 -9.91 0.08
N LYS A 11 13.88 -10.24 0.56
CA LYS A 11 15.00 -9.31 0.64
C LYS A 11 15.25 -8.65 -0.72
N GLY A 12 15.24 -7.32 -0.73
CA GLY A 12 15.50 -6.50 -1.92
C GLY A 12 14.32 -6.41 -2.90
N LYS A 13 13.18 -7.02 -2.59
CA LYS A 13 11.96 -6.91 -3.39
C LYS A 13 11.21 -5.63 -3.02
N LEU A 14 10.55 -5.02 -4.01
CA LEU A 14 9.61 -3.92 -3.79
C LEU A 14 8.17 -4.44 -3.80
N ALA A 15 7.41 -4.08 -2.77
CA ALA A 15 5.97 -4.27 -2.71
C ALA A 15 5.23 -2.94 -2.70
N ILE A 16 4.10 -2.87 -3.42
CA ILE A 16 3.12 -1.79 -3.29
C ILE A 16 1.89 -2.35 -2.58
N VAL A 17 1.40 -1.66 -1.56
CA VAL A 17 0.20 -2.06 -0.81
C VAL A 17 -0.80 -0.92 -0.81
N THR A 18 -2.02 -1.14 -1.31
CA THR A 18 -3.09 -0.13 -1.19
C THR A 18 -3.81 -0.25 0.15
N GLY A 19 -4.14 0.87 0.80
CA GLY A 19 -4.69 0.87 2.16
C GLY A 19 -3.69 0.42 3.23
N ALA A 20 -2.41 0.75 3.06
CA ALA A 20 -1.27 0.09 3.72
C ALA A 20 -1.12 0.29 5.23
N PHE A 21 -1.76 1.31 5.82
CA PHE A 21 -1.43 1.77 7.18
C PHE A 21 -2.54 1.55 8.21
N ARG A 22 -3.60 0.83 7.85
CA ARG A 22 -4.70 0.46 8.76
C ARG A 22 -5.13 -0.99 8.53
N GLY A 23 -5.76 -1.58 9.55
CA GLY A 23 -6.41 -2.89 9.45
C GLY A 23 -5.53 -3.98 8.80
N ILE A 24 -6.07 -4.65 7.80
CA ILE A 24 -5.40 -5.74 7.08
C ILE A 24 -4.17 -5.22 6.32
N GLY A 25 -4.25 -4.08 5.65
CA GLY A 25 -3.12 -3.49 4.92
C GLY A 25 -1.93 -3.21 5.83
N ALA A 26 -2.17 -2.74 7.05
CA ALA A 26 -1.12 -2.59 8.07
C ALA A 26 -0.45 -3.93 8.42
N ALA A 27 -1.23 -4.99 8.61
CA ALA A 27 -0.71 -6.32 8.90
C ALA A 27 0.11 -6.88 7.73
N ILE A 28 -0.36 -6.68 6.49
CA ILE A 28 0.35 -7.07 5.26
C ILE A 28 1.67 -6.31 5.14
N THR A 29 1.65 -4.98 5.28
CA THR A 29 2.85 -4.14 5.24
C THR A 29 3.90 -4.60 6.25
N LYS A 30 3.50 -4.85 7.50
CA LYS A 30 4.38 -5.37 8.55
C LYS A 30 4.94 -6.75 8.19
N ASN A 31 4.12 -7.65 7.64
CA ASN A 31 4.57 -8.99 7.24
C ASN A 31 5.58 -8.96 6.10
N LEU A 32 5.32 -8.13 5.08
CA LEU A 32 6.22 -7.94 3.93
C LEU A 32 7.57 -7.36 4.39
N ALA A 33 7.55 -6.33 5.25
CA ALA A 33 8.76 -5.75 5.82
C ALA A 33 9.54 -6.76 6.68
N ALA A 34 8.87 -7.55 7.52
CA ALA A 34 9.52 -8.60 8.32
C ALA A 34 10.22 -9.66 7.45
N LYS A 35 9.69 -9.91 6.24
CA LYS A 35 10.28 -10.81 5.23
C LYS A 35 11.34 -10.14 4.34
N GLY A 36 11.65 -8.86 4.56
CA GLY A 36 12.73 -8.13 3.89
C GLY A 36 12.33 -7.28 2.69
N ALA A 37 11.05 -7.11 2.41
CA ALA A 37 10.58 -6.29 1.29
C ALA A 37 10.64 -4.79 1.62
N HIS A 38 11.09 -3.99 0.66
CA HIS A 38 10.77 -2.58 0.61
C HIS A 38 9.27 -2.40 0.34
N VAL A 39 8.66 -1.36 0.91
CA VAL A 39 7.23 -1.13 0.76
C VAL A 39 6.93 0.32 0.37
N LEU A 40 6.17 0.50 -0.70
CA LEU A 40 5.42 1.72 -0.97
C LEU A 40 3.98 1.49 -0.51
N GLY A 41 3.59 2.12 0.59
CA GLY A 41 2.24 2.07 1.12
C GLY A 41 1.38 3.20 0.58
N VAL A 42 0.18 2.88 0.07
CA VAL A 42 -0.78 3.87 -0.40
C VAL A 42 -1.86 4.07 0.66
N TYR A 43 -2.23 5.32 0.91
CA TYR A 43 -3.38 5.68 1.75
C TYR A 43 -4.14 6.85 1.14
N THR A 44 -5.38 7.05 1.59
CA THR A 44 -6.28 8.05 0.98
C THR A 44 -6.54 9.23 1.91
N SER A 45 -6.87 8.97 3.18
CA SER A 45 -7.32 10.00 4.12
C SER A 45 -6.19 10.61 4.95
N GLU A 46 -6.31 11.89 5.27
CA GLU A 46 -5.45 12.59 6.25
C GLU A 46 -5.42 11.90 7.62
N SER A 47 -6.52 11.25 8.00
CA SER A 47 -6.60 10.47 9.23
C SER A 47 -5.66 9.26 9.26
N SER A 48 -5.05 8.90 8.13
CA SER A 48 -4.04 7.84 8.03
C SER A 48 -2.60 8.39 8.02
N THR A 49 -2.39 9.70 7.93
CA THR A 49 -1.07 10.34 7.87
C THR A 49 -0.22 10.01 9.09
N LYS A 50 -0.75 10.23 10.30
CA LYS A 50 -0.03 9.92 11.55
C LYS A 50 0.26 8.41 11.71
N PRO A 51 -0.72 7.50 11.58
CA PRO A 51 -0.45 6.05 11.58
C PRO A 51 0.59 5.60 10.56
N ALA A 52 0.59 6.23 9.36
CA ALA A 52 1.57 5.95 8.34
C ALA A 52 2.98 6.35 8.78
N GLN A 53 3.15 7.58 9.26
CA GLN A 53 4.45 8.09 9.74
C GLN A 53 5.04 7.24 10.86
N GLU A 54 4.23 6.88 11.86
CA GLU A 54 4.65 6.03 12.98
C GLU A 54 5.11 4.65 12.49
N MET A 55 4.33 4.02 11.60
CA MET A 55 4.67 2.70 11.05
C MET A 55 5.90 2.74 10.15
N ILE A 56 6.06 3.77 9.33
CA ILE A 56 7.24 3.97 8.48
C ILE A 56 8.49 4.05 9.34
N ALA A 57 8.49 4.90 10.36
CA ALA A 57 9.63 5.06 11.26
C ALA A 57 9.98 3.73 11.95
N GLN A 58 8.97 3.06 12.52
CA GLN A 58 9.14 1.77 13.19
C GLN A 58 9.74 0.71 12.26
N LEU A 59 9.14 0.47 11.09
CA LEU A 59 9.55 -0.61 10.20
C LEU A 59 10.89 -0.34 9.54
N SER A 60 11.16 0.92 9.18
CA SER A 60 12.45 1.32 8.59
C SER A 60 13.58 1.09 9.59
N GLN A 61 13.39 1.51 10.85
CA GLN A 61 14.38 1.32 11.92
C GLN A 61 14.56 -0.16 12.27
N GLN A 62 13.46 -0.91 12.40
CA GLN A 62 13.50 -2.31 12.84
C GLN A 62 14.16 -3.24 11.81
N HIS A 63 13.94 -3.00 10.52
CA HIS A 63 14.36 -3.94 9.48
C HIS A 63 15.49 -3.44 8.59
N GLY A 64 15.82 -2.14 8.64
CA GLY A 64 16.77 -1.49 7.74
C GLY A 64 16.24 -1.41 6.30
N LEU A 65 14.93 -1.22 6.14
CA LEU A 65 14.25 -1.22 4.85
C LEU A 65 13.73 0.17 4.52
N LYS A 66 13.74 0.51 3.23
CA LYS A 66 13.00 1.67 2.72
C LYS A 66 11.49 1.40 2.73
N ILE A 67 10.78 2.11 3.60
CA ILE A 67 9.32 2.15 3.65
C ILE A 67 8.89 3.58 3.32
N VAL A 68 8.03 3.74 2.31
CA VAL A 68 7.56 5.04 1.83
C VAL A 68 6.04 5.04 1.82
N ALA A 69 5.43 6.18 2.07
CA ALA A 69 3.99 6.36 1.87
C ALA A 69 3.71 7.32 0.72
N VAL A 70 2.62 7.06 0.00
CA VAL A 70 2.02 7.98 -0.96
C VAL A 70 0.54 8.16 -0.61
N GLN A 71 0.10 9.41 -0.56
CA GLN A 71 -1.32 9.72 -0.43
C GLN A 71 -1.94 9.76 -1.83
N ALA A 72 -2.88 8.88 -2.09
CA ALA A 72 -3.61 8.79 -3.35
C ALA A 72 -5.04 8.31 -3.12
N ASP A 73 -6.00 8.99 -3.72
CA ASP A 73 -7.42 8.62 -3.65
C ASP A 73 -7.77 7.70 -4.81
N LEU A 74 -8.06 6.43 -4.50
CA LEU A 74 -8.42 5.42 -5.49
C LEU A 74 -9.81 5.62 -6.10
N ASN A 75 -10.62 6.54 -5.55
CA ASN A 75 -11.84 7.00 -6.22
C ASN A 75 -11.53 7.78 -7.52
N SER A 76 -10.32 8.35 -7.62
CA SER A 76 -9.72 8.96 -8.81
C SER A 76 -8.56 8.09 -9.29
N SER A 77 -8.87 6.91 -9.80
CA SER A 77 -7.91 5.81 -9.97
C SER A 77 -6.77 6.11 -10.96
N GLU A 78 -7.01 6.91 -12.00
CA GLU A 78 -5.97 7.25 -12.99
C GLU A 78 -4.91 8.19 -12.38
N GLU A 79 -5.35 9.22 -11.65
CA GLU A 79 -4.48 10.13 -10.94
C GLU A 79 -3.75 9.41 -9.80
N ALA A 80 -4.42 8.49 -9.12
CA ALA A 80 -3.80 7.66 -8.09
C ALA A 80 -2.69 6.77 -8.67
N ALA A 81 -2.96 6.07 -9.77
CA ALA A 81 -1.98 5.23 -10.46
C ALA A 81 -0.75 6.05 -10.89
N SER A 82 -0.97 7.24 -11.46
CA SER A 82 0.10 8.14 -11.87
C SER A 82 0.99 8.55 -10.69
N ARG A 83 0.39 9.03 -9.58
CA ARG A 83 1.13 9.39 -8.36
C ARG A 83 1.88 8.22 -7.75
N MET A 84 1.27 7.03 -7.75
CA MET A 84 1.90 5.81 -7.24
C MET A 84 3.16 5.47 -8.04
N ILE A 85 3.07 5.49 -9.38
CA ILE A 85 4.21 5.19 -10.26
C ILE A 85 5.30 6.25 -10.18
N GLU A 86 4.93 7.54 -10.15
CA GLU A 86 5.90 8.64 -9.97
C GLU A 86 6.66 8.52 -8.64
N THR A 87 5.95 8.22 -7.56
CA THR A 87 6.56 7.99 -6.26
C THR A 87 7.44 6.75 -6.29
N ALA A 88 6.98 5.66 -6.92
CA ALA A 88 7.76 4.44 -7.04
C ALA A 88 9.07 4.67 -7.79
N LYS A 89 9.02 5.37 -8.95
CA LYS A 89 10.20 5.73 -9.74
C LYS A 89 11.17 6.60 -8.95
N SER A 90 10.68 7.68 -8.34
CA SER A 90 11.56 8.60 -7.59
C SER A 90 12.23 7.96 -6.37
N GLN A 91 11.60 6.93 -5.79
CA GLN A 91 12.06 6.34 -4.54
C GLN A 91 12.77 5.00 -4.70
N PHE A 92 12.46 4.22 -5.73
CA PHE A 92 12.90 2.83 -5.81
C PHE A 92 13.55 2.44 -7.15
N SER A 93 13.70 3.38 -8.08
CA SER A 93 14.52 3.12 -9.27
C SER A 93 15.98 2.84 -8.88
N ASP A 94 16.61 1.90 -9.58
CA ASP A 94 18.04 1.62 -9.44
C ASP A 94 18.91 2.76 -10.02
N SER A 95 20.23 2.62 -9.93
CA SER A 95 21.18 3.61 -10.45
C SER A 95 21.11 3.83 -11.97
N ASN A 96 20.48 2.91 -12.70
CA ASN A 96 20.26 2.99 -14.14
C ASN A 96 18.86 3.51 -14.48
N GLY A 97 18.06 3.86 -13.47
CA GLY A 97 16.70 4.37 -13.64
C GLY A 97 15.62 3.30 -13.74
N ASN A 98 15.96 2.00 -13.66
CA ASN A 98 14.97 0.94 -13.80
C ASN A 98 14.14 0.78 -12.53
N LEU A 99 12.82 0.66 -12.69
CA LEU A 99 11.90 0.33 -11.62
C LEU A 99 11.40 -1.10 -11.79
N VAL A 100 11.51 -1.91 -10.75
CA VAL A 100 10.92 -3.25 -10.69
C VAL A 100 10.00 -3.33 -9.49
N ILE A 101 8.69 -3.45 -9.75
CA ILE A 101 7.68 -3.74 -8.73
C ILE A 101 7.51 -5.26 -8.70
N ASN A 102 7.80 -5.89 -7.57
CA ASN A 102 7.73 -7.36 -7.46
C ASN A 102 6.39 -7.85 -6.95
N ILE A 103 5.71 -7.03 -6.15
CA ILE A 103 4.45 -7.39 -5.49
C ILE A 103 3.53 -6.18 -5.55
N LEU A 104 2.29 -6.41 -5.97
CA LEU A 104 1.19 -5.46 -5.82
C LEU A 104 0.12 -6.13 -4.95
N VAL A 105 -0.30 -5.44 -3.90
CA VAL A 105 -1.41 -5.86 -3.04
C VAL A 105 -2.55 -4.86 -3.18
N ASN A 106 -3.56 -5.26 -3.95
CA ASN A 106 -4.84 -4.56 -4.04
C ASN A 106 -5.67 -4.85 -2.78
N ASN A 107 -5.38 -4.13 -1.69
CA ASN A 107 -6.04 -4.29 -0.38
C ASN A 107 -7.01 -3.16 -0.05
N ALA A 108 -6.83 -1.97 -0.62
CA ALA A 108 -7.78 -0.89 -0.42
C ALA A 108 -9.18 -1.34 -0.83
N GLY A 109 -10.12 -1.19 0.09
CA GLY A 109 -11.49 -1.57 -0.08
C GLY A 109 -12.36 -0.72 0.83
N VAL A 110 -13.51 -0.33 0.31
CA VAL A 110 -14.50 0.45 1.06
C VAL A 110 -15.85 -0.23 0.99
N GLY A 111 -16.63 -0.03 2.03
CA GLY A 111 -18.01 -0.46 2.12
C GLY A 111 -18.74 0.40 3.13
N GLY A 112 -20.00 0.08 3.35
CA GLY A 112 -20.79 0.61 4.45
C GLY A 112 -21.88 -0.35 4.85
N ASP A 113 -22.51 -0.05 5.97
CA ASP A 113 -23.55 -0.86 6.58
C ASP A 113 -24.89 -0.17 6.33
N TYR A 114 -25.64 -0.69 5.36
CA TYR A 114 -26.91 -0.15 4.91
C TYR A 114 -27.94 -1.27 4.80
N ALA A 115 -29.19 -0.99 5.15
CA ALA A 115 -30.26 -1.93 4.88
C ALA A 115 -30.48 -2.08 3.36
N LEU A 116 -31.10 -3.20 2.98
CA LEU A 116 -31.47 -3.45 1.60
C LEU A 116 -32.44 -2.35 1.11
N GLY A 117 -32.09 -1.71 -0.01
CA GLY A 117 -32.87 -0.60 -0.58
C GLY A 117 -32.50 0.79 -0.02
N GLU A 118 -31.61 0.88 0.97
CA GLU A 118 -31.21 2.15 1.60
C GLU A 118 -29.79 2.60 1.23
N VAL A 119 -29.11 1.88 0.34
CA VAL A 119 -27.76 2.26 -0.13
C VAL A 119 -27.87 3.53 -0.99
N PRO A 120 -27.23 4.65 -0.60
CA PRO A 120 -27.19 5.83 -1.45
C PRO A 120 -26.46 5.54 -2.77
N VAL A 121 -26.96 6.06 -3.88
CA VAL A 121 -26.31 5.88 -5.21
C VAL A 121 -24.86 6.37 -5.20
N THR A 122 -24.57 7.45 -4.47
CA THR A 122 -23.22 7.98 -4.28
C THR A 122 -22.29 6.97 -3.59
N GLU A 123 -22.81 6.22 -2.63
CA GLU A 123 -22.05 5.18 -1.93
C GLU A 123 -21.81 3.97 -2.84
N PHE A 124 -22.81 3.56 -3.61
CA PHE A 124 -22.63 2.52 -4.63
C PHE A 124 -21.49 2.90 -5.60
N HIS A 125 -21.48 4.13 -6.11
CA HIS A 125 -20.42 4.60 -7.00
C HIS A 125 -19.06 4.62 -6.33
N ARG A 126 -18.97 5.07 -5.07
CA ARG A 126 -17.72 5.08 -4.31
C ARG A 126 -17.17 3.68 -4.08
N ILE A 127 -18.01 2.74 -3.64
CA ILE A 127 -17.66 1.34 -3.44
C ILE A 127 -17.20 0.73 -4.77
N TYR A 128 -17.96 0.93 -5.84
CA TYR A 128 -17.64 0.37 -7.13
C TYR A 128 -16.31 0.93 -7.64
N ALA A 129 -16.11 2.25 -7.62
CA ALA A 129 -14.90 2.92 -8.09
C ALA A 129 -13.63 2.48 -7.35
N VAL A 130 -13.69 2.33 -6.03
CA VAL A 130 -12.50 1.92 -5.25
C VAL A 130 -12.26 0.42 -5.35
N ASN A 131 -13.30 -0.42 -5.35
CA ASN A 131 -13.13 -1.86 -5.21
C ASN A 131 -12.97 -2.59 -6.56
N VAL A 132 -13.37 -1.98 -7.69
CA VAL A 132 -13.44 -2.66 -8.99
C VAL A 132 -12.49 -2.06 -10.05
N PRO A 133 -12.66 -0.82 -10.55
CA PRO A 133 -11.75 -0.27 -11.55
C PRO A 133 -10.40 0.11 -10.94
N ALA A 134 -10.32 0.59 -9.69
CA ALA A 134 -9.04 1.00 -9.13
C ALA A 134 -7.99 -0.14 -9.09
N PRO A 135 -8.29 -1.38 -8.65
CA PRO A 135 -7.37 -2.51 -8.78
C PRO A 135 -6.89 -2.78 -10.21
N ILE A 136 -7.73 -2.55 -11.21
CA ILE A 136 -7.37 -2.72 -12.63
C ILE A 136 -6.40 -1.61 -13.07
N MET A 137 -6.67 -0.36 -12.70
CA MET A 137 -5.86 0.79 -13.12
C MET A 137 -4.48 0.84 -12.47
N VAL A 138 -4.32 0.24 -11.28
CA VAL A 138 -3.03 0.24 -10.55
C VAL A 138 -2.20 -1.03 -10.75
N THR A 139 -2.65 -1.95 -11.62
CA THR A 139 -1.93 -3.18 -12.01
C THR A 139 -1.16 -2.97 -13.31
#